data_AF-A0A7W0RST1-F1
#
_entry.id   AF-A0A7W0RST1-F1
#
_cell.length_a   1.000
_cell.length_b   1.000
_cell.length_c   1.000
_cell.angle_alpha   90.00
_cell.angle_beta   90.00
_cell.angle_gamma   90.00
#
_symmetry.space_group_name_H-M   'P 1'
#
loop_
_entity.id
_entity.type
_entity.pdbx_description
1 polymer ?
#
loop_
_entity_poly.entity_id
_entity_poly.type
_entity_poly.pdbx_seq_one_letter_code
_entity_poly.pdbx_strand_id
1 'polypeptide(L)'
;MPNEMIEFQSNGTTAQGYLAVPAAAAGGGAGVIVLQEWWGLNEQIKGVADRFAAEGFVALAPDLYHGEQTASPDKAGKLMME
;
A
#
# COMPACT_ATOMS: atom_id res chain seq x y z
N MET A 1 6.05 -14.63 6.39
CA MET A 1 5.07 -14.29 5.35
C MET A 1 5.77 -13.29 4.45
N PRO A 2 5.95 -13.56 3.15
CA PRO A 2 6.56 -12.58 2.26
C PRO A 2 5.58 -11.41 2.07
N ASN A 3 6.12 -10.23 1.80
CA ASN A 3 5.33 -9.05 1.51
C ASN A 3 4.63 -9.26 0.16
N GLU A 4 3.32 -8.97 0.10
CA GLU A 4 2.49 -9.38 -1.03
C GLU A 4 1.36 -8.40 -1.32
N MET A 5 0.86 -8.44 -2.56
CA MET A 5 -0.39 -7.76 -2.91
C MET A 5 -1.57 -8.59 -2.41
N ILE A 6 -2.48 -7.95 -1.70
CA ILE A 6 -3.70 -8.57 -1.18
C ILE A 6 -4.94 -7.87 -1.73
N GLU A 7 -6.06 -8.57 -1.69
CA GLU A 7 -7.39 -8.01 -1.94
C GLU A 7 -8.17 -7.94 -0.62
N PHE A 8 -8.97 -6.90 -0.44
CA PHE A 8 -9.82 -6.71 0.73
C PHE A 8 -11.10 -5.95 0.39
N GLN A 9 -12.14 -6.15 1.20
CA GLN A 9 -13.41 -5.44 1.01
C GLN A 9 -13.31 -4.00 1.55
N SER A 10 -13.72 -3.03 0.75
CA SER A 10 -13.80 -1.62 1.12
C SER A 10 -15.04 -0.98 0.50
N ASN A 11 -15.89 -0.38 1.32
CA ASN A 11 -17.11 0.34 0.90
C ASN A 11 -18.01 -0.43 -0.09
N GLY A 12 -18.14 -1.75 0.09
CA GLY A 12 -18.96 -2.60 -0.79
C GLY A 12 -18.32 -2.97 -2.12
N THR A 13 -17.03 -2.66 -2.30
CA THR A 13 -16.21 -3.05 -3.47
C THR A 13 -14.96 -3.80 -3.02
N THR A 14 -14.28 -4.47 -3.95
CA THR A 14 -12.99 -5.11 -3.70
C THR A 14 -11.87 -4.12 -4.02
N ALA A 15 -11.06 -3.80 -3.03
CA ALA A 15 -9.86 -2.99 -3.15
C ALA A 15 -8.62 -3.89 -3.10
N GLN A 16 -7.50 -3.36 -3.58
CA GLN A 16 -6.20 -4.02 -3.53
C GLN A 16 -5.19 -3.18 -2.75
N GLY A 17 -4.12 -3.80 -2.27
CA GLY A 17 -3.05 -3.10 -1.59
C GLY A 17 -1.88 -4.02 -1.28
N TYR A 18 -0.75 -3.41 -0.94
CA TYR A 18 0.47 -4.13 -0.57
C TYR A 18 0.54 -4.31 0.95
N LEU A 19 0.61 -5.56 1.40
CA LEU A 19 0.74 -5.93 2.81
C LEU A 19 2.17 -6.40 3.10
N ALA A 20 2.84 -5.71 4.01
CA ALA A 20 4.14 -6.10 4.56
C ALA A 20 3.97 -6.52 6.02
N VAL A 21 4.47 -7.72 6.35
CA VAL A 21 4.29 -8.34 7.68
C VAL A 21 5.68 -8.59 8.29
N PRO A 22 5.89 -8.26 9.57
CA PRO A 22 7.19 -8.44 10.22
C PRO A 22 7.56 -9.92 10.27
N ALA A 23 8.79 -10.25 9.83
CA ALA A 23 9.26 -11.63 9.75
C ALA A 23 9.25 -12.34 11.12
N ALA A 24 9.54 -11.60 12.19
CA ALA A 24 9.59 -12.10 13.56
C ALA A 24 8.20 -12.36 14.18
N ALA A 25 7.13 -11.82 13.59
CA ALA A 25 5.79 -11.92 14.14
C ALA A 25 4.78 -12.19 13.03
N ALA A 26 4.55 -13.48 12.75
CA ALA A 26 3.56 -13.97 11.81
C ALA A 26 2.12 -13.62 12.25
N GLY A 27 1.73 -12.35 12.10
CA GLY A 27 0.41 -11.81 12.43
C GLY A 27 0.30 -11.07 13.77
N GLY A 28 1.42 -10.73 14.42
CA GLY A 28 1.43 -10.03 15.71
C GLY A 28 2.22 -8.72 15.66
N GLY A 29 1.53 -7.58 15.58
CA GLY A 29 2.19 -6.28 15.59
C GLY A 29 1.16 -5.15 15.51
N ALA A 30 1.57 -3.94 15.88
CA ALA A 30 0.73 -2.77 15.67
C ALA A 30 0.54 -2.52 14.17
N GLY A 31 -0.68 -2.20 13.77
CA GLY A 31 -1.02 -1.91 12.38
C GLY A 31 -0.67 -0.48 11.99
N VAL A 32 -0.10 -0.29 10.80
CA VAL A 32 0.12 1.02 10.18
C VAL A 32 -0.41 1.04 8.75
N ILE A 33 -1.04 2.15 8.37
CA ILE A 33 -1.45 2.41 6.98
C ILE A 33 -0.45 3.37 6.35
N VAL A 34 0.14 2.97 5.23
CA VAL A 34 1.04 3.80 4.43
C VAL A 34 0.26 4.33 3.24
N LEU A 35 -0.03 5.63 3.23
CA LEU A 35 -0.76 6.25 2.12
C LEU A 35 0.20 6.65 0.99
N GLN A 36 -0.16 6.23 -0.22
CA GLN A 36 0.58 6.57 -1.43
C GLN A 36 0.53 8.08 -1.73
N GLU A 37 1.53 8.57 -2.43
CA GLU A 37 1.51 9.91 -3.01
C GLU A 37 0.79 9.94 -4.37
N TRP A 38 0.74 11.12 -5.01
CA TRP A 38 0.14 11.41 -6.32
C TRP A 38 0.56 10.52 -7.50
N TRP A 39 1.59 9.69 -7.35
CA TRP A 39 2.07 8.77 -8.40
C TRP A 39 1.43 7.38 -8.40
N GLY A 40 0.64 7.05 -7.39
CA GLY A 40 0.10 5.70 -7.24
C GLY A 40 0.92 4.80 -6.30
N LEU A 41 0.48 3.55 -6.15
CA LEU A 41 1.20 2.53 -5.37
C LEU A 41 2.42 2.01 -6.14
N ASN A 42 3.53 2.73 -6.04
CA ASN A 42 4.79 2.39 -6.68
C ASN A 42 5.77 1.67 -5.73
N GLU A 43 6.92 1.24 -6.26
CA GLU A 43 7.97 0.54 -5.49
C GLU A 43 8.54 1.37 -4.33
N GLN A 44 8.53 2.71 -4.43
CA GLN A 44 8.99 3.56 -3.34
C GLN A 44 8.02 3.50 -2.15
N ILE A 45 6.71 3.52 -2.40
CA ILE A 45 5.68 3.40 -1.36
C ILE A 45 5.68 1.99 -0.75
N LYS A 46 5.80 0.94 -1.57
CA LYS A 46 5.97 -0.45 -1.07
C LYS A 46 7.21 -0.59 -0.20
N GLY A 47 8.33 0.02 -0.60
CA GLY A 47 9.55 0.05 0.19
C GLY A 47 9.42 0.77 1.53
N VAL A 48 8.54 1.77 1.64
CA VAL A 48 8.21 2.38 2.94
C VAL A 48 7.43 1.40 3.83
N ALA A 49 6.45 0.68 3.29
CA ALA A 49 5.74 -0.37 4.02
C ALA A 49 6.70 -1.49 4.50
N ASP A 50 7.65 -1.90 3.65
CA ASP A 50 8.67 -2.88 4.00
C ASP A 50 9.54 -2.43 5.17
N ARG A 51 9.92 -1.14 5.20
CA ARG A 51 10.70 -0.56 6.31
C ARG A 51 9.92 -0.56 7.62
N PHE A 52 8.62 -0.28 7.60
CA PHE A 52 7.79 -0.41 8.80
C PHE A 52 7.68 -1.86 9.26
N ALA A 53 7.55 -2.81 8.34
CA ALA A 53 7.57 -4.23 8.67
C ALA A 53 8.91 -4.68 9.27
N ALA A 54 10.04 -4.14 8.80
CA ALA A 54 11.35 -4.39 9.40
C ALA A 54 11.45 -3.88 10.85
N GLU A 55 10.72 -2.82 11.20
CA GLU A 55 10.64 -2.27 12.57
C GLU A 55 9.57 -2.96 13.44
N GLY A 56 8.89 -4.00 12.94
CA GLY A 56 7.93 -4.80 13.72
C GLY A 56 6.46 -4.43 13.54
N PHE A 57 6.13 -3.53 12.61
CA PHE A 57 4.73 -3.15 12.33
C PHE A 57 4.11 -4.02 11.24
N VAL A 58 2.80 -4.27 11.33
CA VAL A 58 2.05 -4.78 10.18
C VAL A 58 1.66 -3.59 9.31
N ALA A 59 2.25 -3.46 8.13
CA ALA A 59 2.08 -2.30 7.27
C ALA A 59 1.22 -2.63 6.05
N LEU A 60 0.15 -1.88 5.84
CA LEU A 60 -0.68 -1.96 4.63
C LEU A 60 -0.55 -0.66 3.84
N ALA A 61 -0.22 -0.77 2.56
CA ALA A 61 -0.28 0.33 1.59
C ALA A 61 -1.44 0.08 0.62
N PRO A 62 -2.62 0.70 0.82
CA PRO A 62 -3.75 0.56 -0.09
C PRO A 62 -3.42 1.14 -1.47
N ASP A 63 -3.85 0.46 -2.52
CA ASP A 63 -3.80 1.00 -3.88
C ASP A 63 -5.03 1.87 -4.12
N LEU A 64 -4.87 3.17 -3.92
CA LEU A 64 -5.97 4.12 -4.08
C LEU A 64 -6.34 4.36 -5.54
N TYR A 65 -5.48 3.96 -6.49
CA TYR A 65 -5.67 4.17 -7.92
C TYR A 65 -5.97 2.87 -8.67
N HIS A 66 -6.30 1.79 -7.95
CA HIS A 66 -6.77 0.53 -8.53
C HIS A 66 -5.81 -0.06 -9.59
N GLY A 67 -4.51 0.00 -9.34
CA GLY A 67 -3.45 -0.50 -10.21
C GLY A 67 -2.87 0.56 -11.13
N GLU A 68 -3.46 1.76 -11.20
CA GLU A 68 -2.92 2.85 -11.99
C GLU A 68 -1.75 3.54 -11.29
N GLN A 69 -0.67 3.72 -12.04
CA GLN A 69 0.49 4.50 -11.64
C GLN A 69 0.78 5.54 -12.72
N THR A 70 1.22 6.72 -12.31
CA THR A 70 1.58 7.78 -13.25
C THR A 70 2.95 8.36 -12.93
N ALA A 71 3.67 8.77 -13.98
CA ALA A 71 4.90 9.54 -13.90
C ALA A 71 4.74 10.93 -14.55
N SER A 72 3.51 11.31 -14.94
CA SER A 72 3.18 12.59 -15.55
C SER A 72 2.37 13.44 -14.56
N PRO A 73 2.84 14.67 -14.25
CA PRO A 73 2.13 15.58 -13.35
C PRO A 73 0.67 15.83 -13.77
N ASP A 74 0.42 15.91 -15.08
CA ASP A 74 -0.92 16.16 -15.64
C ASP A 74 -1.87 14.97 -15.42
N LYS A 75 -1.35 13.75 -15.41
CA LYS A 75 -2.12 12.53 -15.10
C LYS A 75 -2.32 12.34 -13.60
N ALA A 76 -1.34 12.73 -12.79
CA ALA A 76 -1.42 12.68 -11.33
C ALA A 76 -2.53 13.57 -10.77
N GLY A 77 -2.72 14.76 -11.36
CA GLY A 77 -3.83 15.64 -11.01
C GLY A 77 -5.22 15.04 -11.31
N LYS A 78 -5.34 14.21 -12.36
CA LYS A 78 -6.62 13.56 -12.71
C LYS A 78 -6.96 12.42 -11.77
N LEU A 79 -6.00 11.54 -11.46
CA LEU A 79 -6.21 10.41 -10.55
C LEU A 79 -6.55 10.85 -9.11
N MET A 80 -6.15 12.05 -8.68
CA MET A 80 -6.52 12.58 -7.35
C MET A 80 -7.98 13.04 -7.26
N MET A 81 -8.63 13.34 -8.39
CA MET A 81 -9.98 13.92 -8.43
C MET A 81 -11.09 12.91 -8.77
N GLU A 82 -10.72 11.71 -9.18
CA GLU A 82 -11.64 10.58 -9.43
C GLU A 82 -11.86 9.76 -8.14
#